data_AF-A0A6A6EWS8-F1
#
_entry.id   AF-A0A6A6EWS8-F1
#
_cell.length_a   1.000
_cell.length_b   1.000
_cell.length_c   1.000
_cell.angle_alpha   90.00
_cell.angle_beta   90.00
_cell.angle_gamma   90.00
#
_symmetry.space_group_name_H-M   'P 1'
#
loop_
_entity.id
_entity.type
_entity.pdbx_description
1 polymer ?
#
loop_
_entity_poly.entity_id
_entity_poly.type
_entity_poly.pdbx_seq_one_letter_code
_entity_poly.pdbx_strand_id
1 'polypeptide(L)'
;MSSGSPQWEQPFQFNAIVLLVITVIIYLFVSTILTVATTVWAFQEKITELGRKNGQQGPKGDKGDRGDRGDRGDRGDRGERGERGERGEPGLPPEPQV
;
A
#
# COMPACT_ATOMS: atom_id res chain seq x y z
N MET A 1 17.72 -47.98 -71.27
CA MET A 1 17.43 -48.56 -69.93
C MET A 1 18.77 -48.57 -69.20
N SER A 2 18.98 -48.03 -68.01
CA SER A 2 18.09 -47.79 -66.87
C SER A 2 18.54 -46.52 -66.15
N SER A 3 17.56 -45.88 -65.54
CA SER A 3 17.61 -44.73 -64.64
C SER A 3 18.64 -44.88 -63.50
N GLY A 4 19.36 -43.79 -63.24
CA GLY A 4 20.19 -43.65 -62.05
C GLY A 4 20.30 -42.18 -61.65
N SER A 5 19.17 -41.50 -61.46
CA SER A 5 19.11 -40.52 -60.38
C SER A 5 18.83 -41.34 -59.09
N PRO A 6 18.95 -40.82 -57.84
CA PRO A 6 19.09 -39.38 -57.52
C PRO A 6 19.98 -38.99 -56.29
N GLN A 7 20.29 -37.69 -56.23
CA GLN A 7 21.28 -36.97 -55.43
C GLN A 7 20.93 -36.75 -53.94
N TRP A 8 20.50 -37.76 -53.18
CA TRP A 8 20.04 -37.60 -51.78
C TRP A 8 20.81 -38.41 -50.73
N GLU A 9 22.12 -38.52 -50.91
CA GLU A 9 23.01 -38.89 -49.81
C GLU A 9 23.25 -37.69 -48.87
N GLN A 10 22.17 -37.36 -48.17
CA GLN A 10 22.02 -36.88 -46.80
C GLN A 10 22.94 -35.73 -46.26
N PRO A 11 22.33 -34.57 -45.88
CA PRO A 11 23.00 -33.46 -45.19
C PRO A 11 23.24 -33.72 -43.69
N PHE A 12 23.59 -34.96 -43.29
CA PHE A 12 23.77 -35.32 -41.87
C PHE A 12 24.86 -34.50 -41.20
N GLN A 13 25.93 -34.16 -41.92
CA GLN A 13 27.01 -33.32 -41.41
C GLN A 13 26.53 -31.89 -41.12
N PHE A 14 25.69 -31.31 -41.99
CA PHE A 14 25.15 -29.96 -41.79
C PHE A 14 24.21 -29.91 -40.59
N ASN A 15 23.33 -30.89 -40.42
CA ASN A 15 22.42 -30.94 -39.28
C ASN A 15 23.18 -31.15 -37.95
N ALA A 16 24.19 -32.01 -37.92
CA ALA A 16 25.01 -32.23 -36.72
C ALA A 16 25.82 -30.99 -36.33
N ILE A 17 26.45 -30.32 -37.30
CA ILE A 17 27.22 -29.09 -37.07
C ILE A 17 26.29 -27.96 -36.60
N VAL A 18 25.14 -27.79 -37.24
CA VAL A 18 24.15 -26.76 -36.86
C VAL A 18 23.62 -27.01 -35.44
N LEU A 19 23.30 -28.25 -35.08
CA LEU A 19 22.86 -28.60 -33.73
C LEU A 19 23.97 -28.39 -32.69
N LEU A 20 25.23 -28.69 -33.01
CA LEU A 20 26.37 -28.44 -32.13
C LEU A 20 26.52 -26.93 -31.89
N VAL A 21 26.48 -26.11 -32.94
CA VAL A 21 26.59 -24.66 -32.83
C VAL A 21 25.44 -24.07 -32.00
N ILE A 22 24.19 -24.50 -32.26
CA ILE A 22 23.03 -24.07 -31.48
C ILE A 22 23.18 -24.47 -30.00
N THR A 23 23.63 -25.69 -29.73
CA THR A 23 23.84 -26.18 -28.37
C THR A 23 24.92 -25.36 -27.64
N VAL A 24 26.01 -25.01 -28.32
CA VAL A 24 27.07 -24.15 -27.76
C VAL A 24 26.53 -22.75 -27.48
N ILE A 25 25.76 -22.15 -28.40
CA ILE A 25 25.16 -20.83 -28.19
C ILE A 25 24.19 -20.84 -27.01
N ILE A 26 23.32 -21.85 -26.91
CA ILE A 26 22.39 -22.01 -25.78
C ILE A 26 23.17 -22.19 -24.48
N TYR A 27 24.21 -23.04 -24.47
CA TYR A 27 25.03 -23.26 -23.28
C TYR A 27 25.73 -21.97 -22.83
N LEU A 28 26.29 -21.18 -23.75
CA LEU A 28 26.92 -19.89 -23.43
C LEU A 28 25.90 -18.89 -22.86
N PHE A 29 24.70 -18.83 -23.44
CA PHE A 29 23.63 -17.96 -22.97
C PHE A 29 23.11 -18.37 -21.58
N VAL A 30 22.82 -19.65 -21.39
CA VAL A 30 22.38 -20.22 -20.10
C VAL A 30 23.46 -20.07 -19.05
N SER A 31 24.73 -20.35 -19.37
CA SER A 31 25.85 -20.14 -18.45
C SER A 31 25.94 -18.67 -18.04
N THR A 32 25.79 -17.73 -18.97
CA THR A 32 25.85 -16.29 -18.66
C THR A 32 24.70 -15.89 -17.74
N ILE A 33 23.48 -16.33 -18.04
CA ILE A 33 22.30 -16.06 -17.19
C ILE A 33 22.50 -16.64 -15.79
N LEU A 34 22.96 -17.89 -15.68
CA LEU A 34 23.22 -18.53 -14.39
C LEU A 34 24.36 -17.82 -13.63
N THR A 35 25.42 -17.39 -14.31
CA THR A 35 26.51 -16.62 -13.68
C THR A 35 26.01 -15.27 -13.15
N VAL A 36 25.19 -14.53 -13.92
CA VAL A 36 24.61 -13.27 -13.46
C VAL A 36 23.63 -13.51 -12.32
N ALA A 37 22.77 -14.52 -12.42
CA ALA A 37 21.81 -14.86 -11.37
C ALA A 37 22.52 -15.22 -10.06
N THR A 38 23.55 -16.06 -10.11
CA THR A 38 24.31 -16.48 -8.92
C THR A 38 25.10 -15.32 -8.32
N THR A 39 25.72 -14.47 -9.13
CA THR A 39 26.44 -13.28 -8.62
C THR A 39 25.51 -12.22 -8.04
N VAL A 40 24.31 -12.00 -8.62
CA VAL A 40 23.29 -11.10 -8.09
C VAL A 40 22.66 -11.64 -6.81
N TRP A 41 22.38 -12.95 -6.74
CA TRP A 41 21.89 -13.60 -5.52
C TRP A 41 22.91 -13.48 -4.37
N ALA A 42 24.19 -13.75 -4.64
CA ALA A 42 25.25 -13.59 -3.65
C ALA A 42 25.42 -12.12 -3.19
N PHE A 43 25.18 -11.15 -4.07
CA PHE A 43 25.28 -9.73 -3.73
C PHE A 43 24.12 -9.24 -2.84
N GLN A 44 22.91 -9.77 -3.02
CA GLN A 44 21.73 -9.36 -2.24
C GLN A 44 21.84 -9.68 -0.73
N GLU A 45 22.49 -10.78 -0.34
CA GLU A 45 22.66 -11.15 1.07
C GLU A 45 23.40 -10.07 1.88
N LYS A 46 24.38 -9.41 1.25
CA LYS A 46 25.18 -8.35 1.88
C LYS A 46 24.35 -7.10 2.21
N ILE A 47 23.27 -6.85 1.47
CA ILE A 47 22.36 -5.72 1.70
C ILE A 47 21.39 -6.03 2.85
N THR A 48 20.92 -7.28 2.95
CA THR A 48 20.03 -7.73 4.04
C THR A 48 20.71 -7.64 5.42
N GLU A 49 22.02 -7.86 5.50
CA GLU A 49 22.81 -7.72 6.73
C GLU A 49 22.79 -6.27 7.29
N LEU A 50 22.77 -5.26 6.40
CA LEU A 50 22.72 -3.84 6.79
C LEU A 50 21.32 -3.42 7.27
N GLY A 51 20.26 -4.07 6.78
CA GLY A 51 18.90 -3.88 7.29
C GLY A 51 18.66 -4.56 8.65
N ARG A 52 19.34 -5.69 8.91
CA ARG A 52 19.21 -6.44 10.17
C ARG A 52 19.92 -5.80 11.36
N LYS A 53 20.94 -4.97 11.13
CA LYS A 53 21.72 -4.33 12.22
C LYS A 53 21.13 -3.03 12.75
N ASN A 54 20.05 -2.51 12.18
CA ASN A 54 19.44 -1.27 12.65
C ASN A 54 18.14 -1.54 13.40
N GLY A 55 18.22 -1.42 14.73
CA GLY A 55 17.06 -1.12 15.56
C GLY A 55 16.66 -2.25 16.49
N GLN A 56 17.43 -2.49 17.56
CA GLN A 56 16.72 -2.70 18.82
C GLN A 56 15.92 -1.42 19.04
N GLN A 57 14.60 -1.51 18.88
CA GLN A 57 13.70 -0.39 19.15
C GLN A 57 14.06 0.13 20.53
N GLY A 58 14.46 1.41 20.63
CA GLY A 58 14.77 2.02 21.91
C GLY A 58 13.61 1.80 22.88
N PRO A 59 13.85 1.72 24.20
CA PRO A 59 12.80 1.49 25.16
C PRO A 59 11.67 2.50 24.95
N LYS A 60 10.43 2.01 25.04
CA LYS A 60 9.24 2.86 24.93
C LYS A 60 9.38 4.00 25.94
N GLY A 61 9.29 5.25 25.48
CA GLY A 61 9.33 6.41 26.36
C GLY A 61 8.23 6.32 27.43
N ASP A 62 8.53 6.80 28.63
CA ASP A 62 7.59 6.78 29.74
C ASP A 62 6.28 7.48 29.35
N LYS A 63 5.16 6.95 29.86
CA LYS A 63 3.86 7.55 29.63
C LYS A 63 3.85 8.92 30.30
N GLY A 64 3.62 9.98 29.53
CA GLY A 64 3.47 11.33 30.07
C GLY A 64 2.39 11.38 31.15
N ASP A 65 2.63 12.21 32.17
CA ASP A 65 1.71 12.40 33.28
C ASP A 65 0.33 12.86 32.78
N ARG A 66 -0.72 12.44 33.49
CA ARG A 66 -2.08 12.88 33.19
C ARG A 66 -2.14 14.40 33.42
N GLY A 67 -2.54 15.15 32.39
CA GLY A 67 -2.74 16.59 32.51
C GLY A 67 -3.72 16.94 33.63
N ASP A 68 -3.50 18.10 34.25
CA ASP A 68 -4.34 18.59 35.34
C ASP A 68 -5.81 18.72 34.91
N ARG A 69 -6.72 18.52 35.86
CA ARG A 69 -8.15 18.72 35.62
C ARG A 69 -8.38 20.19 35.29
N GLY A 70 -9.00 20.47 34.15
CA GLY A 70 -9.37 21.84 33.77
C GLY A 70 -10.27 22.51 34.81
N ASP A 71 -10.15 23.84 34.91
CA ASP A 71 -10.92 24.64 35.85
C ASP A 71 -12.43 24.48 35.63
N ARG A 72 -13.19 24.58 36.73
CA ARG A 72 -14.65 24.58 36.65
C ARG A 72 -15.08 25.83 35.90
N GLY A 73 -15.89 25.66 34.85
CA GLY A 73 -16.46 26.78 34.10
C GLY A 73 -17.28 27.72 34.99
N ASP A 74 -17.30 29.00 34.61
CA ASP A 74 -18.03 30.04 35.33
C ASP A 74 -19.53 29.73 35.40
N ARG A 75 -20.18 30.16 36.49
CA ARG A 75 -21.63 30.06 36.62
C ARG A 75 -22.27 30.97 35.56
N GLY A 76 -23.19 30.42 34.78
CA GLY A 76 -23.94 31.21 33.79
C GLY A 76 -24.73 32.36 34.43
N ASP A 77 -24.93 33.42 33.66
CA ASP A 77 -25.66 34.61 34.10
C ASP A 77 -27.10 34.28 34.50
N ARG A 78 -27.62 35.05 35.46
CA ARG A 78 -29.04 34.97 35.82
C ARG A 78 -29.88 35.44 34.64
N GLY A 79 -30.85 34.62 34.24
CA GLY A 79 -31.79 34.98 33.16
C GLY A 79 -32.53 36.29 33.42
N GLU A 80 -32.92 36.96 32.34
CA GLU A 80 -33.67 38.22 32.38
C GLU A 80 -35.02 38.04 33.07
N ARG A 81 -35.49 39.10 33.72
CA ARG A 81 -36.82 39.13 34.32
C ARG A 81 -37.86 39.11 33.19
N GLY A 82 -38.82 38.19 33.26
CA GLY A 82 -39.93 38.13 32.30
C GLY A 82 -40.72 39.44 32.22
N GLU A 83 -41.24 39.74 31.04
CA GLU A 83 -42.06 40.91 30.80
C GLU A 83 -43.33 40.89 31.66
N ARG A 84 -43.83 42.09 32.01
CA ARG A 84 -45.11 42.22 32.72
C ARG A 84 -46.23 41.78 31.77
N GLY A 85 -47.11 40.88 32.23
CA GLY A 85 -48.28 40.47 31.46
C GLY A 85 -49.17 41.66 31.07
N GLU A 86 -49.81 41.55 29.90
CA GLU A 86 -50.74 42.55 29.39
C GLU A 86 -51.96 42.71 30.32
N ARG A 87 -52.53 43.92 30.34
CA ARG A 87 -53.76 44.18 31.07
C ARG A 87 -54.91 43.44 30.38
N GLY A 88 -55.71 42.69 31.14
CA GLY A 88 -56.91 42.04 30.60
C GLY A 88 -57.89 43.04 29.98
N GLU A 89 -58.59 42.61 28.93
CA GLU A 89 -59.58 43.44 28.25
C GLU A 89 -60.76 43.79 29.18
N PRO A 90 -61.38 44.97 29.01
CA PRO A 90 -62.64 45.28 29.67
C PRO A 90 -63.72 44.25 29.35
N GLY A 91 -64.55 43.89 30.33
CA GLY A 91 -65.70 43.01 30.11
C GLY A 91 -66.72 43.63 29.13
N LEU A 92 -67.33 42.78 28.31
CA LEU A 92 -68.40 43.19 27.39
C LEU A 92 -69.60 43.76 28.18
N PRO A 93 -70.25 44.83 27.70
CA PRO A 93 -71.48 45.33 28.30
C PRO A 93 -72.62 44.30 28.15
N PRO A 94 -73.58 44.27 29.09
CA PRO A 94 -74.74 43.37 28.97
C PRO A 94 -75.59 43.75 27.74
N GLU A 95 -75.92 42.76 26.93
CA GLU A 95 -76.77 42.92 25.76
C GLU A 95 -78.24 43.09 26.18
N PRO A 96 -78.98 44.10 25.68
CA PRO A 96 -80.41 44.23 25.95
C PRO A 96 -81.17 43.08 25.30
N GLN A 97 -81.90 42.30 26.10
CA GLN A 97 -82.88 41.33 25.59
C GLN A 97 -84.17 42.07 25.23
N VAL A 98 -84.58 42.01 23.97
CA VAL A 98 -85.86 42.55 23.45
C VAL A 98 -86.79 41.41 23.11
#